data_AF-A0A417C8M6-F1
#
_entry.id   AF-A0A417C8M6-F1
#
_cell.length_a   1.000
_cell.length_b   1.000
_cell.length_c   1.000
_cell.angle_alpha   90.00
_cell.angle_beta   90.00
_cell.angle_gamma   90.00
#
_symmetry.space_group_name_H-M   'P 1'
#
loop_
_entity.id
_entity.type
_entity.pdbx_description
1 polymer ?
#
loop_
_entity_poly.entity_id
_entity_poly.type
_entity_poly.pdbx_seq_one_letter_code
_entity_poly.pdbx_strand_id
1 'polypeptide(L)' 'MKKEYETVWEIFNECANNQMRDVFFDEIETDDPEAYIRQKFPDKNLKYEKTVEADGSLVFDIETSGIRQRFTFTEI' A
#
# COMPACT_ATOMS: atom_id res chain seq x y z
N MET A 1 3.68 -18.58 -10.89
CA MET A 1 3.65 -19.08 -9.51
C MET A 1 3.30 -17.88 -8.67
N LYS A 2 2.29 -17.98 -7.80
CA LYS A 2 1.97 -16.84 -6.94
C LYS A 2 3.08 -16.65 -5.92
N LYS A 3 3.30 -15.40 -5.52
CA LYS A 3 4.30 -15.02 -4.53
C LYS A 3 3.60 -14.70 -3.21
N GLU A 4 4.29 -14.95 -2.12
CA GLU A 4 3.83 -14.56 -0.79
C GLU A 4 4.50 -13.23 -0.42
N TYR A 5 3.73 -12.32 0.15
CA TYR A 5 4.22 -11.03 0.60
C TYR A 5 3.77 -10.78 2.02
N GLU A 6 4.69 -10.34 2.89
CA GLU A 6 4.32 -9.55 4.04
C GLU A 6 3.93 -8.15 3.54
N THR A 7 2.76 -7.68 3.94
CA THR A 7 2.22 -6.39 3.54
C THR A 7 1.99 -5.49 4.74
N VAL A 8 2.49 -4.27 4.64
CA VAL A 8 2.26 -3.21 5.62
C VAL A 8 1.40 -2.15 4.98
N TRP A 9 0.24 -1.86 5.58
CA TRP A 9 -0.64 -0.77 5.16
C TRP A 9 -0.67 0.32 6.21
N GLU A 10 -0.22 1.51 5.83
CA GLU A 10 -0.19 2.71 6.66
C GLU A 10 -1.25 3.71 6.18
N ILE A 11 -2.07 4.24 7.09
CA ILE A 11 -3.03 5.33 6.82
C ILE A 11 -2.55 6.57 7.58
N PHE A 12 -2.19 7.62 6.84
CA PHE A 12 -1.64 8.85 7.41
C PHE A 12 -2.76 9.77 7.89
N ASN A 13 -2.61 10.33 9.10
CA ASN A 13 -3.51 11.37 9.58
C ASN A 13 -3.22 12.70 8.87
N GLU A 14 -4.26 13.37 8.38
CA GLU A 14 -4.14 14.65 7.66
C GLU A 14 -3.96 15.87 8.58
N CYS A 15 -4.17 15.73 9.89
CA CYS A 15 -3.99 16.82 10.84
C CYS A 15 -2.51 17.23 10.93
N ALA A 16 -2.20 18.49 10.60
CA ALA A 16 -0.85 19.03 10.45
C ALA A 16 0.12 18.82 11.64
N ASN A 17 -0.39 18.54 12.84
CA ASN A 17 0.40 18.28 14.06
C ASN A 17 0.16 16.90 14.67
N ASN A 18 -0.52 15.99 13.97
CA ASN A 18 -0.75 14.63 14.43
C ASN A 18 0.02 13.63 13.57
N GLN A 19 1.08 13.05 14.14
CA GLN A 19 1.89 12.03 13.46
C GLN A 19 1.41 10.59 13.70
N MET A 20 0.22 10.42 14.29
CA MET A 20 -0.38 9.09 14.37
C MET A 20 -0.72 8.59 12.97
N ARG A 21 -0.50 7.30 12.77
CA ARG A 21 -0.91 6.56 11.58
C ARG A 21 -1.44 5.21 12.03
N ASP A 22 -2.52 4.78 11.39
CA ASP A 22 -2.99 3.41 11.57
C ASP A 22 -2.10 2.50 10.73
N VAL A 23 -1.63 1.40 11.31
CA VAL A 23 -0.75 0.44 10.65
C VAL A 23 -1.38 -0.94 10.74
N PHE A 24 -1.52 -1.60 9.60
CA PHE A 24 -2.02 -2.96 9.47
C PHE A 24 -0.94 -3.85 8.85
N PHE A 25 -0.88 -5.09 9.30
CA PHE A 25 0.02 -6.12 8.79
C PHE A 25 -0.81 -7.28 8.28
N ASP A 26 -0.47 -7.81 7.11
CA ASP A 26 -1.15 -8.95 6.50
C ASP A 26 -0.17 -9.75 5.63
N GLU A 27 -0.36 -11.06 5.52
CA GLU A 27 0.38 -11.92 4.61
C GLU A 27 -0.55 -12.28 3.45
N ILE A 28 -0.14 -11.95 2.21
CA ILE A 28 -0.98 -12.20 1.04
C ILE A 28 -0.26 -13.02 -0.02
N GLU A 29 -1.02 -13.83 -0.74
CA GLU A 29 -0.53 -14.60 -1.88
C GLU A 29 -1.05 -13.99 -3.19
N THR A 30 -0.18 -13.30 -3.95
CA THR A 30 -0.54 -12.65 -5.22
C THR A 30 0.62 -12.70 -6.22
N ASP A 31 0.30 -12.73 -7.50
CA ASP A 31 1.26 -12.51 -8.59
C ASP A 31 1.24 -11.06 -9.11
N ASP A 32 0.23 -10.27 -8.71
CA ASP A 32 0.07 -8.86 -9.10
C ASP A 32 -0.32 -7.99 -7.89
N PRO A 33 0.66 -7.43 -7.15
CA PRO A 33 0.43 -6.50 -6.05
C PRO A 33 -0.33 -5.23 -6.48
N GLU A 34 -0.19 -4.81 -7.74
CA GLU A 34 -0.84 -3.60 -8.23
C GLU A 34 -2.32 -3.83 -8.52
N ALA A 35 -2.68 -5.01 -9.06
CA ALA A 35 -4.07 -5.44 -9.14
C ALA A 35 -4.71 -5.59 -7.75
N TYR A 36 -3.98 -6.08 -6.74
CA TYR A 36 -4.45 -6.11 -5.36
C TYR A 36 -4.83 -4.71 -4.86
N ILE A 37 -3.97 -3.71 -5.08
CA ILE A 37 -4.26 -2.31 -4.72
C ILE A 37 -5.53 -1.79 -5.43
N ARG A 38 -5.66 -2.03 -6.74
CA ARG A 38 -6.84 -1.60 -7.51
C ARG A 38 -8.15 -2.27 -7.05
N GLN A 39 -8.07 -3.52 -6.60
CA GLN A 39 -9.24 -4.23 -6.05
C GLN A 39 -9.60 -3.71 -4.65
N LYS A 40 -8.59 -3.39 -3.83
CA LYS A 40 -8.80 -2.86 -2.48
C LYS A 40 -9.40 -1.45 -2.49
N PHE A 41 -9.02 -0.64 -3.48
CA PHE A 41 -9.55 0.70 -3.70
C PHE A 41 -10.29 0.80 -5.04
N PRO A 42 -11.55 0.31 -5.12
CA PRO A 42 -12.32 0.33 -6.37
C PRO A 42 -12.78 1.75 -6.80
N ASP A 43 -12.37 2.80 -6.08
CA ASP A 43 -12.74 4.19 -6.37
C ASP A 43 -12.15 4.65 -7.71
N LYS A 44 -12.95 5.39 -8.49
CA LYS A 44 -12.53 5.98 -9.77
C LYS A 44 -11.45 7.04 -9.62
N ASN A 45 -11.22 7.56 -8.40
CA ASN A 45 -10.23 8.58 -8.12
C ASN A 45 -8.92 8.06 -7.51
N LEU A 46 -8.70 6.74 -7.50
CA LEU A 46 -7.44 6.16 -7.05
C LEU A 46 -6.26 6.75 -7.82
N LYS A 47 -5.36 7.44 -7.12
CA LYS A 47 -4.04 7.81 -7.61
C LYS A 47 -3.00 7.09 -6.77
N TYR A 48 -1.93 6.62 -7.42
CA TYR A 48 -0.80 6.08 -6.71
C TYR A 48 0.50 6.30 -7.46
N GLU A 49 1.59 6.35 -6.70
CA GLU A 49 2.96 6.22 -7.19
C GLU A 49 3.52 4.88 -6.72
N LYS A 50 4.26 4.20 -7.60
CA LYS A 50 4.89 2.91 -7.30
C LYS A 50 6.39 3.07 -7.33
N THR A 51 7.03 2.67 -6.25
CA THR A 51 8.49 2.60 -6.11
C THR A 51 8.91 1.16 -5.88
N VAL A 52 10.01 0.76 -6.53
CA VAL A 52 10.70 -0.50 -6.24
C VAL A 52 11.95 -0.15 -5.47
N GLU A 53 12.02 -0.57 -4.22
CA GLU A 53 13.15 -0.31 -3.35
C GLU A 53 14.37 -1.18 -3.71
N ALA A 54 15.54 -0.83 -3.18
CA ALA A 54 16.79 -1.53 -3.49
C ALA A 54 16.80 -3.01 -3.05
N ASP A 55 15.99 -3.36 -2.05
CA ASP A 55 15.79 -4.73 -1.56
C ASP A 55 14.71 -5.51 -2.33
N GLY A 56 14.07 -4.88 -3.33
CA GLY A 56 13.00 -5.46 -4.13
C GLY A 56 11.59 -5.23 -3.57
N SER A 57 11.44 -4.59 -2.40
CA SER A 57 10.14 -4.26 -1.84
C SER A 57 9.38 -3.31 -2.76
N LEU A 58 8.07 -3.49 -2.85
CA LEU A 58 7.19 -2.63 -3.65
C LEU A 58 6.47 -1.67 -2.72
N VAL A 59 6.68 -0.38 -2.91
CA VAL A 59 6.00 0.68 -2.16
C VAL A 59 4.98 1.35 -3.06
N PHE A 60 3.74 1.43 -2.60
CA PHE A 60 2.65 2.16 -3.24
C PHE A 60 2.21 3.30 -2.33
N ASP A 61 2.53 4.53 -2.73
CA ASP A 61 1.97 5.74 -2.10
C ASP A 61 0.64 6.06 -2.77
N ILE A 62 -0.44 6.04 -1.99
CA ILE A 62 -1.83 6.07 -2.46
C ILE A 62 -2.51 7.35 -1.97
N GLU A 63 -3.22 8.02 -2.88
CA GLU A 63 -4.18 9.08 -2.57
C GLU A 63 -5.57 8.65 -3.07
N THR A 64 -6.51 8.51 -2.14
CA THR A 64 -7.91 8.20 -2.46
C THR A 64 -8.83 8.85 -1.43
N SER A 65 -9.93 9.45 -1.90
CA SER A 65 -10.92 10.12 -1.04
C SER A 65 -10.34 11.19 -0.10
N GLY A 66 -9.27 11.86 -0.51
CA GLY A 66 -8.52 12.83 0.30
C GLY A 66 -7.42 12.22 1.18
N ILE A 67 -7.53 10.92 1.47
CA ILE A 67 -6.68 10.21 2.43
C ILE A 67 -5.39 9.74 1.76
N ARG A 68 -4.26 10.05 2.41
CA ARG A 68 -2.94 9.52 2.05
C ARG A 68 -2.68 8.21 2.79
N GLN A 69 -2.21 7.22 2.04
CA GLN A 69 -1.98 5.87 2.53
C GLN A 69 -0.74 5.29 1.84
N ARG A 70 -0.12 4.28 2.45
CA ARG A 70 1.02 3.57 1.87
C ARG A 70 0.83 2.07 2.02
N PHE A 71 1.13 1.32 0.97
CA PHE A 71 1.37 -0.11 1.05
C PHE A 71 2.83 -0.41 0.79
N THR A 72 3.41 -1.27 1.61
CA THR A 72 4.71 -1.89 1.36
C THR A 72 4.50 -3.38 1.23
N PHE A 73 4.97 -3.97 0.13
CA PHE A 73 4.97 -5.41 -0.10
C PHE A 73 6.40 -5.90 -0.07
N THR A 74 6.69 -6.81 0.86
CA THR A 74 7.99 -7.47 1.02
C THR A 74 7.79 -8.95 0.71
N GLU A 75 8.46 -9.47 -0.33
CA GLU A 75 8.35 -10.90 -0.69
C GLU A 75 9.00 -11.76 0.42
N ILE A 76 8.32 -12.84 0.84
CA ILE A 76 8.75 -13.75 1.91
C ILE A 76 8.96 -15.19 1.40
#